data_AF-A0A859IG56-F1
#
_entry.id   AF-A0A859IG56-F1
#
_cell.length_a   1.000
_cell.length_b   1.000
_cell.length_c   1.000
_cell.angle_alpha   90.00
_cell.angle_beta   90.00
_cell.angle_gamma   90.00
#
_symmetry.space_group_name_H-M   'P 1'
#
loop_
_entity.id
_entity.type
_entity.pdbx_description
1 polymer ?
#
loop_
_entity_poly.entity_id
_entity_poly.type
_entity_poly.pdbx_seq_one_letter_code
_entity_poly.pdbx_strand_id
1 'polypeptide(L)' 'MARKYVMTELGVEIQCSKCKEFYPADTEFFYSQIRNKWGLHSWCKACYEEQPSVIIRRQRCKQRMLANNSRGNKQ' A
#
# COMPACT_ATOMS: atom_id res chain seq x y z
N MET A 1 7.68 -15.29 -11.57
CA MET A 1 6.59 -16.14 -11.06
C MET A 1 5.26 -15.45 -11.26
N ALA A 2 4.26 -16.17 -11.77
CA ALA A 2 2.90 -15.64 -11.88
C ALA A 2 2.29 -15.46 -10.49
N ARG A 3 1.58 -14.34 -10.28
CA ARG A 3 0.84 -14.08 -9.04
C ARG A 3 -0.37 -15.01 -8.94
N LYS A 4 -0.52 -15.71 -7.81
CA LYS A 4 -1.68 -16.60 -7.57
C LYS A 4 -2.95 -15.78 -7.36
N TYR A 5 -4.07 -16.31 -7.83
CA TYR A 5 -5.40 -15.74 -7.66
C TYR A 5 -6.43 -16.86 -7.46
N VAL A 6 -7.54 -16.54 -6.80
CA VAL A 6 -8.69 -17.41 -6.63
C VAL A 6 -9.94 -16.66 -7.07
N MET A 7 -10.91 -17.39 -7.62
CA MET A 7 -12.23 -16.85 -7.94
C MET A 7 -13.20 -17.34 -6.86
N THR A 8 -13.82 -16.41 -6.16
CA THR A 8 -14.85 -16.65 -5.15
C THR A 8 -16.19 -16.15 -5.65
N GLU A 9 -17.26 -16.42 -4.92
CA GLU A 9 -18.60 -15.89 -5.20
C GLU A 9 -18.68 -14.35 -5.12
N LEU A 10 -17.73 -13.72 -4.41
CA LEU A 10 -17.63 -12.27 -4.25
C LEU A 10 -16.72 -11.61 -5.30
N GLY A 11 -15.96 -12.38 -6.06
CA GLY A 11 -15.09 -11.88 -7.13
C GLY A 11 -13.71 -12.52 -7.17
N VAL A 12 -12.75 -11.79 -7.76
CA VAL A 12 -11.37 -12.25 -7.88
C VAL A 12 -10.60 -11.81 -6.63
N GLU A 13 -9.92 -12.74 -5.99
CA GLU A 13 -8.98 -12.45 -4.92
C GLU A 13 -7.56 -12.80 -5.37
N ILE A 14 -6.59 -11.96 -5.00
CA ILE A 14 -5.20 -12.08 -5.43
C ILE A 14 -4.28 -12.22 -4.23
N GLN A 15 -3.28 -13.10 -4.35
CA GLN A 15 -2.35 -13.36 -3.27
C GLN A 15 -1.38 -12.18 -3.08
N CYS A 16 -1.15 -11.76 -1.85
CA CYS A 16 -0.06 -10.88 -1.47
C CYS A 16 1.27 -11.65 -1.49
N SER A 17 2.30 -11.16 -2.19
CA SER A 17 3.62 -11.83 -2.21
C SER A 17 4.35 -11.81 -0.85
N LYS A 18 3.94 -10.94 0.08
CA LYS A 18 4.61 -10.75 1.37
C LYS A 18 3.99 -11.60 2.49
N CYS A 19 2.72 -11.40 2.82
CA CYS A 19 2.01 -12.19 3.84
C CYS A 19 1.44 -13.51 3.31
N LYS A 20 1.39 -13.71 1.98
CA LYS A 20 0.86 -14.90 1.30
C LYS A 20 -0.64 -15.14 1.49
N GLU A 21 -1.37 -14.15 2.00
CA GLU A 21 -2.84 -14.17 2.11
C GLU A 21 -3.51 -13.69 0.82
N PHE A 22 -4.76 -14.11 0.61
CA PHE A 22 -5.61 -13.69 -0.50
C PHE A 22 -6.50 -12.55 -0.03
N TYR A 23 -6.55 -11.49 -0.84
CA TYR A 23 -7.45 -10.37 -0.61
C TYR A 23 -8.17 -10.02 -1.92
N PRO A 24 -9.35 -9.41 -1.85
CA PRO A 24 -10.06 -8.91 -3.02
C PRO A 24 -9.15 -8.11 -3.97
N ALA A 25 -9.28 -8.35 -5.27
CA ALA A 25 -8.49 -7.71 -6.32
C ALA A 25 -8.98 -6.28 -6.60
N ASP A 26 -9.09 -5.47 -5.55
CA ASP A 26 -9.53 -4.09 -5.61
C ASP A 26 -8.44 -3.11 -5.14
N THR A 27 -8.77 -1.82 -5.22
CA THR A 27 -7.91 -0.72 -4.77
C THR A 27 -8.07 -0.40 -3.29
N GLU A 28 -8.92 -1.12 -2.55
CA GLU A 28 -9.05 -1.00 -1.10
C GLU A 28 -7.90 -1.75 -0.42
N PHE A 29 -7.60 -2.97 -0.86
CA PHE A 29 -6.54 -3.82 -0.30
C PHE A 29 -5.19 -3.68 -1.00
N PHE A 30 -5.15 -3.23 -2.26
CA PHE A 30 -3.91 -3.05 -3.03
C PHE A 30 -3.76 -1.62 -3.56
N TYR A 31 -2.51 -1.18 -3.73
CA TYR A 31 -2.25 0.07 -4.48
C TYR A 31 -2.39 -0.17 -5.98
N SER A 32 -2.89 0.82 -6.72
CA SER A 32 -2.91 0.75 -8.18
C SER A 32 -1.49 0.80 -8.74
N GLN A 33 -1.19 -0.10 -9.68
CA GLN A 33 0.09 -0.19 -10.35
C GLN A 33 -0.10 -0.60 -11.82
N ILE A 34 0.01 0.39 -12.70
CA ILE A 34 -0.25 0.27 -14.15
C ILE A 34 0.67 -0.76 -14.83
N ARG A 35 1.86 -1.01 -14.27
CA ARG A 35 2.88 -1.89 -14.87
C ARG A 35 2.53 -3.38 -14.84
N ASN A 36 1.49 -3.80 -14.11
CA ASN A 36 1.17 -5.20 -13.89
C ASN A 36 -0.11 -5.59 -14.64
N LYS A 37 -0.23 -6.86 -15.06
CA LYS A 37 -1.44 -7.44 -15.69
C LYS A 37 -2.73 -7.09 -14.97
N TRP A 38 -2.68 -7.08 -13.63
CA TRP A 38 -3.84 -6.84 -12.76
C TRP A 38 -4.05 -5.36 -12.45
N GLY A 39 -3.18 -4.45 -12.89
CA GLY A 39 -3.26 -3.04 -12.52
C GLY A 39 -3.04 -2.77 -11.02
N LEU A 40 -2.56 -3.75 -10.26
CA LEU A 40 -2.44 -3.71 -8.80
C LEU A 40 -1.04 -4.12 -8.32
N HIS A 41 -0.64 -3.55 -7.19
CA HIS A 41 0.62 -3.83 -6.52
C HIS A 41 0.66 -5.28 -6.02
N SER A 42 1.86 -5.87 -5.99
CA SER A 42 2.06 -7.28 -5.60
C SER A 42 1.85 -7.52 -4.10
N TRP A 43 1.99 -6.48 -3.29
CA TRP A 43 1.80 -6.53 -1.84
C TRP A 43 0.54 -5.77 -1.44
N CYS A 44 -0.17 -6.27 -0.41
CA CYS A 44 -1.31 -5.56 0.16
C CYS A 44 -0.83 -4.25 0.80
N LYS A 45 -1.76 -3.31 1.01
CA LYS A 45 -1.45 -2.02 1.61
C LYS A 45 -0.78 -2.19 2.98
N ALA A 46 -1.29 -3.08 3.84
CA ALA A 46 -0.67 -3.32 5.15
C ALA A 46 0.84 -3.64 5.03
N CYS A 47 1.20 -4.65 4.24
CA CYS A 47 2.60 -5.02 4.02
C CYS A 47 3.42 -3.92 3.31
N TYR A 48 2.80 -3.11 2.46
CA TYR A 48 3.48 -1.97 1.83
C TYR A 48 3.83 -0.89 2.86
N GLU A 49 2.91 -0.64 3.79
CA GLU A 49 3.01 0.39 4.82
C GLU A 49 4.04 0.04 5.89
N GLU A 50 4.24 -1.25 6.14
CA GLU A 50 5.28 -1.78 7.03
C GLU A 50 6.70 -1.69 6.44
N GLN A 51 6.86 -1.31 5.16
CA GLN A 51 8.19 -1.19 4.59
C GLN A 51 9.01 -0.10 5.29
N PRO A 52 10.26 -0.39 5.73
CA PRO A 52 11.12 0.61 6.38
C PRO A 52 11.31 1.88 5.54
N SER A 53 11.45 1.74 4.22
CA SER A 53 11.56 2.87 3.28
C SER A 53 10.30 3.74 3.26
N VAL A 54 9.11 3.12 3.29
CA VAL A 54 7.81 3.81 3.32
C VAL A 54 7.61 4.51 4.65
N ILE A 55 7.91 3.83 5.77
CA ILE A 55 7.85 4.38 7.13
C ILE A 55 8.76 5.61 7.25
N ILE A 56 10.05 5.48 6.88
CA ILE A 56 11.01 6.59 6.95
C ILE A 56 10.54 7.75 6.07
N ARG A 57 10.06 7.49 4.85
CA ARG A 57 9.54 8.54 3.95
C ARG A 57 8.37 9.30 4.60
N ARG A 58 7.42 8.58 5.21
CA ARG A 58 6.26 9.16 5.89
C ARG A 58 6.66 9.97 7.12
N GLN A 59 7.58 9.45 7.92
CA GLN A 59 8.11 10.16 9.09
C GLN A 59 8.78 11.48 8.69
N ARG A 60 9.60 11.48 7.63
CA ARG A 60 10.22 12.71 7.10
C ARG A 60 9.18 13.73 6.64
N CYS A 61 8.17 13.29 5.88
CA CYS A 61 7.06 14.17 5.49
C CYS A 61 6.33 14.74 6.72
N LYS A 62 6.00 13.91 7.72
CA LYS A 62 5.33 14.34 8.96
C LYS A 62 6.16 15.36 9.74
N GLN A 63 7.45 15.10 9.94
CA GLN A 63 8.37 16.02 10.62
C GLN A 63 8.45 17.37 9.90
N ARG A 64 8.54 17.38 8.56
CA ARG A 64 8.53 18.61 7.77
C ARG A 64 7.22 19.39 7.93
N MET A 65 6.07 18.71 7.95
CA MET A 65 4.77 19.36 8.18
C MET A 65 4.69 19.98 9.58
N LEU A 66 5.11 19.26 10.62
CA LEU A 66 5.12 19.77 12.00
C LEU A 66 6.05 20.98 12.16
N ALA A 67 7.25 20.92 11.57
CA ALA A 67 8.22 22.02 11.58
C ALA A 67 7.76 23.26 10.79
N ASN A 68 6.83 23.11 9.85
CA ASN A 68 6.21 24.22 9.13
C ASN A 68 5.06 24.84 9.94
N ASN A 69 4.24 24.01 10.59
CA ASN A 69 3.09 24.48 11.40
C ASN A 69 3.53 25.27 12.64
N SER A 70 4.61 24.85 13.32
CA SER A 70 5.15 25.56 14.49
C SER A 70 5.68 26.97 14.19
N ARG A 71 5.96 27.29 12.91
CA ARG A 71 6.31 28.66 12.47
C ARG A 71 5.09 29.55 12.27
N GLY A 72 3.90 28.97 12.04
CA GLY A 72 2.66 29.70 11.83
C GLY A 72 1.89 30.04 13.12
N ASN A 73 2.14 29.32 14.22
CA ASN A 73 1.41 29.49 15.49
C ASN A 73 2.16 30.38 16.51
N LYS A 74 2.94 31.35 16.02
CA LYS A 74 3.75 32.29 16.83
C LYS A 74 3.23 33.74 16.73
N GLN A 75 1.92 33.91 16.49
CA GLN A 75 1.25 35.21 16.44
C GLN A 75 0.50 35.46 17.75
#